data_AF-A0A962SCF9-F1
#
_entry.id   AF-A0A962SCF9-F1
#
_cell.length_a   1.000
_cell.length_b   1.000
_cell.length_c   1.000
_cell.angle_alpha   90.00
_cell.angle_beta   90.00
_cell.angle_gamma   90.00
#
_symmetry.space_group_name_H-M   'P 1'
#
loop_
_entity.id
_entity.type
_entity.pdbx_description
1 polymer ?
#
loop_
_entity_poly.entity_id
_entity_poly.type
_entity_poly.pdbx_seq_one_letter_code
_entity_poly.pdbx_strand_id
1 'polypeptide(L)'
;MLHITKPTLPTLLLLATMTMLTACDNDDNNDPADDSETTSPETSTPETSSVGLPSGLFLSLLDTSSGAYYLFNTDSETLTDLNEAAGASEDSSVQKLQITDTSLLGHFLHWPDFRLVDDEESLDNKYLLMKPDYTVGSTIDADQFIQLAHFHDDTLAAHSADEFADPEPGSAKAAGLERLNSFVAEQQALAAEVTDVMPDGEELCRAFVDPYLLFESSHEEDHDEEAAEDSEHEHDHDDLVHMALSTSGRMYFFTEEDTGLEQSQGFVKLDDVTSISDCNRTTIVHASDDGVLVFIPDTQKLYLVDSHGADYHQHSTWDVSAVLPEGVRADMIAVLGAGSD
;
A
#
# COMPACT_ATOMS: atom_id res chain seq x y z
N MET A 1 5.69 56.72 8.11
CA MET A 1 4.48 57.03 7.32
C MET A 1 4.64 56.38 5.96
N LEU A 2 3.76 55.41 5.65
CA LEU A 2 3.09 55.09 4.37
C LEU A 2 3.85 55.43 3.06
N HIS A 3 3.99 54.57 2.04
CA HIS A 3 3.08 53.57 1.49
C HIS A 3 3.91 52.52 0.71
N ILE A 4 3.57 51.23 0.83
CA ILE A 4 3.89 50.23 -0.20
C ILE A 4 2.55 49.82 -0.82
N THR A 5 2.38 50.13 -2.10
CA THR A 5 1.25 49.75 -2.93
C THR A 5 1.42 48.32 -3.44
N LYS A 6 0.45 47.44 -3.15
CA LYS A 6 0.30 46.13 -3.81
C LYS A 6 -0.22 46.33 -5.24
N PRO A 7 0.30 45.59 -6.25
CA PRO A 7 -0.43 45.37 -7.48
C PRO A 7 -1.28 44.10 -7.38
N THR A 8 -2.57 44.27 -7.65
CA THR A 8 -3.56 43.25 -7.99
C THR A 8 -3.24 42.64 -9.36
N LEU A 9 -3.29 41.32 -9.49
CA LEU A 9 -3.37 40.62 -10.77
C LEU A 9 -4.78 40.05 -10.99
N PRO A 10 -5.21 39.91 -12.27
CA PRO A 10 -6.60 39.77 -12.64
C PRO A 10 -7.06 38.31 -12.68
N THR A 11 -8.32 38.13 -12.30
CA THR A 11 -9.17 36.98 -12.59
C THR A 11 -9.17 36.67 -14.08
N LEU A 12 -8.73 35.48 -14.47
CA LEU A 12 -8.99 34.93 -15.80
C LEU A 12 -9.79 33.63 -15.65
N LEU A 13 -11.09 33.79 -15.93
CA LEU A 13 -12.08 32.77 -16.17
C LEU A 13 -11.74 32.04 -17.48
N LEU A 14 -11.57 30.72 -17.49
CA LEU A 14 -11.68 29.94 -18.72
C LEU A 14 -12.43 28.62 -18.49
N LEU A 15 -13.50 28.51 -19.27
CA LEU A 15 -14.48 27.45 -19.44
C LEU A 15 -13.96 26.00 -19.32
N ALA A 16 -14.65 25.25 -18.47
CA ALA A 16 -14.81 23.80 -18.60
C ALA A 16 -15.73 23.49 -19.79
N THR A 17 -15.33 22.54 -20.64
CA THR A 17 -16.22 21.83 -21.57
C THR A 17 -16.31 20.38 -21.12
N MET A 18 -17.26 20.11 -20.24
CA MET A 18 -17.79 18.78 -19.94
C MET A 18 -18.66 18.35 -21.12
N THR A 19 -18.38 17.19 -21.71
CA THR A 19 -19.31 16.53 -22.64
C THR A 19 -19.72 15.21 -22.00
N MET A 20 -20.78 15.24 -21.20
CA MET A 20 -21.51 14.04 -20.81
C MET A 20 -22.50 13.68 -21.93
N LEU A 21 -22.42 12.45 -22.43
CA LEU A 21 -23.48 11.83 -23.20
C LEU A 21 -24.13 10.75 -22.33
N THR A 22 -25.24 11.13 -21.73
CA THR A 22 -26.27 10.22 -21.23
C THR A 22 -27.15 9.79 -22.42
N ALA A 23 -27.41 8.49 -22.53
CA ALA A 23 -28.53 7.98 -23.28
C ALA A 23 -29.26 6.96 -22.39
N CYS A 24 -30.47 7.34 -22.00
CA CYS A 24 -31.48 6.48 -21.41
C CYS A 24 -31.97 5.51 -22.49
N ASP A 25 -32.20 4.25 -22.15
CA ASP A 25 -33.36 3.57 -22.70
C ASP A 25 -34.02 2.70 -21.64
N ASN A 26 -35.34 2.81 -21.61
CA ASN A 26 -36.25 2.38 -20.58
C ASN A 26 -37.26 1.50 -21.29
N ASP A 27 -37.29 0.20 -21.00
CA ASP A 27 -38.40 -0.64 -21.46
C ASP A 27 -38.85 -1.56 -20.32
N ASP A 28 -39.97 -1.14 -19.73
CA ASP A 28 -40.88 -1.95 -18.95
C ASP A 28 -41.33 -3.17 -19.78
N ASN A 29 -41.31 -4.37 -19.18
CA ASN A 29 -42.38 -5.32 -19.44
C ASN A 29 -42.64 -6.22 -18.24
N ASN A 30 -43.91 -6.23 -17.89
CA ASN A 30 -44.52 -6.85 -16.73
C ASN A 30 -45.15 -8.19 -17.16
N ASP A 31 -45.21 -9.12 -16.19
CA ASP A 31 -46.12 -10.27 -16.06
C ASP A 31 -45.89 -11.56 -16.90
N PRO A 32 -46.41 -12.74 -16.47
CA PRO A 32 -46.72 -13.24 -15.13
C PRO A 32 -46.12 -14.65 -14.84
N ALA A 33 -46.31 -15.10 -13.60
CA ALA A 33 -45.95 -16.41 -13.05
C ALA A 33 -46.39 -17.64 -13.88
N ASP A 34 -45.51 -18.64 -13.97
CA ASP A 34 -45.87 -20.03 -14.29
C ASP A 34 -45.01 -20.99 -13.45
N ASP A 35 -45.67 -21.67 -12.51
CA ASP A 35 -45.13 -22.73 -11.65
C ASP A 35 -44.94 -24.00 -12.48
N SER A 36 -43.69 -24.41 -12.70
CA SER A 36 -43.38 -25.74 -13.18
C SER A 36 -42.10 -26.26 -12.52
N GLU A 37 -42.28 -26.96 -11.40
CA GLU A 37 -41.28 -27.82 -10.78
C GLU A 37 -40.75 -28.82 -11.81
N THR A 38 -39.49 -28.67 -12.21
CA THR A 38 -38.74 -29.72 -12.91
C THR A 38 -37.35 -29.79 -12.29
N THR A 39 -37.19 -30.74 -11.38
CA THR A 39 -35.93 -31.11 -10.72
C THR A 39 -34.97 -31.66 -11.78
N SER A 40 -34.10 -30.78 -12.28
CA SER A 40 -32.91 -31.15 -13.05
C SER A 40 -31.74 -31.34 -12.08
N PRO A 41 -30.85 -32.30 -12.34
CA PRO A 41 -29.82 -32.69 -11.39
C PRO A 41 -28.84 -31.52 -11.19
N GLU A 42 -28.64 -31.14 -9.94
CA GLU A 42 -27.60 -30.21 -9.51
C GLU A 42 -26.28 -30.68 -10.10
N THR A 43 -25.86 -29.99 -11.15
CA THR A 43 -24.52 -30.09 -11.67
C THR A 43 -23.72 -29.22 -10.73
N SER A 44 -23.17 -29.84 -9.68
CA SER A 44 -22.25 -29.20 -8.76
C SER A 44 -21.09 -28.62 -9.57
N THR A 45 -21.20 -27.33 -9.89
CA THR A 45 -20.09 -26.50 -10.33
C THR A 45 -18.97 -26.69 -9.31
N PRO A 46 -17.71 -26.92 -9.72
CA PRO A 46 -16.62 -26.92 -8.77
C PRO A 46 -16.65 -25.55 -8.10
N GLU A 47 -16.86 -25.51 -6.79
CA GLU A 47 -16.59 -24.32 -6.01
C GLU A 47 -15.11 -24.03 -6.23
N THR A 48 -14.81 -23.00 -7.01
CA THR A 48 -13.47 -22.41 -7.05
C THR A 48 -13.22 -21.94 -5.63
N SER A 49 -12.36 -22.66 -4.92
CA SER A 49 -11.97 -22.32 -3.56
C SER A 49 -11.31 -20.96 -3.59
N SER A 50 -11.97 -19.96 -3.03
CA SER A 50 -11.39 -18.63 -2.84
C SER A 50 -10.14 -18.74 -1.97
N VAL A 51 -9.12 -17.94 -2.29
CA VAL A 51 -7.88 -17.85 -1.52
C VAL A 51 -8.15 -17.23 -0.14
N GLY A 52 -9.20 -16.41 -0.03
CA GLY A 52 -9.64 -15.79 1.22
C GLY A 52 -8.68 -14.73 1.75
N LEU A 53 -7.95 -14.03 0.88
CA LEU A 53 -7.22 -12.81 1.22
C LEU A 53 -8.21 -11.63 1.36
N PRO A 54 -7.88 -10.57 2.12
CA PRO A 54 -8.70 -9.35 2.17
C PRO A 54 -8.94 -8.79 0.76
N SER A 55 -10.18 -8.39 0.47
CA SER A 55 -10.57 -7.78 -0.80
C SER A 55 -9.96 -6.38 -0.96
N GLY A 56 -9.98 -5.83 -2.18
CA GLY A 56 -9.50 -4.48 -2.49
C GLY A 56 -7.98 -4.34 -2.55
N LEU A 57 -7.24 -5.45 -2.53
CA LEU A 57 -5.78 -5.48 -2.57
C LEU A 57 -5.24 -6.00 -3.90
N PHE A 58 -4.13 -5.42 -4.34
CA PHE A 58 -3.33 -5.84 -5.48
C PHE A 58 -1.92 -6.20 -5.02
N LEU A 59 -1.53 -7.46 -5.17
CA LEU A 59 -0.24 -7.98 -4.72
C LEU A 59 0.69 -8.12 -5.93
N SER A 60 1.73 -7.29 -5.99
CA SER A 60 2.84 -7.39 -6.94
C SER A 60 3.90 -8.35 -6.38
N LEU A 61 3.95 -9.59 -6.89
CA LEU A 61 4.81 -10.68 -6.43
C LEU A 61 6.00 -10.86 -7.37
N LEU A 62 7.23 -10.73 -6.86
CA LEU A 62 8.45 -10.81 -7.66
C LEU A 62 9.40 -11.89 -7.14
N ASP A 63 9.87 -12.74 -8.04
CA ASP A 63 11.00 -13.65 -7.84
C ASP A 63 12.30 -12.94 -8.27
N THR A 64 13.14 -12.51 -7.33
CA THR A 64 14.39 -11.84 -7.70
C THR A 64 15.40 -12.76 -8.38
N SER A 65 15.25 -14.08 -8.27
CA SER A 65 16.19 -15.04 -8.86
C SER A 65 15.91 -15.28 -10.34
N SER A 66 14.64 -15.35 -10.71
CA SER A 66 14.20 -15.63 -12.08
C SER A 66 13.71 -14.39 -12.84
N GLY A 67 13.36 -13.32 -12.12
CA GLY A 67 12.71 -12.13 -12.65
C GLY A 67 11.22 -12.32 -12.91
N ALA A 68 10.63 -13.46 -12.54
CA ALA A 68 9.20 -13.72 -12.71
C ALA A 68 8.40 -12.72 -11.87
N TYR A 69 7.47 -12.01 -12.51
CA TYR A 69 6.78 -10.87 -11.91
C TYR A 69 5.29 -10.96 -12.18
N TYR A 70 4.49 -11.00 -11.11
CA TYR A 70 3.05 -11.20 -11.20
C TYR A 70 2.28 -10.15 -10.41
N LEU A 71 1.07 -9.85 -10.85
CA LEU A 71 0.08 -9.08 -10.12
C LEU A 71 -1.11 -9.99 -9.80
N PHE A 72 -1.43 -10.15 -8.52
CA PHE A 72 -2.62 -10.83 -8.06
C PHE A 72 -3.63 -9.81 -7.54
N ASN A 73 -4.83 -9.78 -8.16
CA ASN A 73 -5.94 -8.98 -7.66
C ASN A 73 -6.81 -9.86 -6.75
N THR A 74 -7.02 -9.42 -5.51
CA THR A 74 -7.74 -10.18 -4.48
C THR A 74 -9.25 -10.26 -4.70
N ASP A 75 -9.88 -9.26 -5.31
CA ASP A 75 -11.32 -9.24 -5.60
C ASP A 75 -11.73 -10.27 -6.66
N SER A 76 -10.95 -10.32 -7.73
CA SER A 76 -11.19 -11.15 -8.91
C SER A 76 -10.42 -12.47 -8.88
N GLU A 77 -9.51 -12.62 -7.91
CA GLU A 77 -8.54 -13.71 -7.79
C GLU A 77 -7.76 -13.96 -9.09
N THR A 78 -7.55 -12.90 -9.87
CA THR A 78 -6.88 -12.99 -11.16
C THR A 78 -5.39 -12.73 -10.99
N LEU A 79 -4.58 -13.68 -11.47
CA LEU A 79 -3.14 -13.54 -11.57
C LEU A 79 -2.75 -13.11 -12.99
N THR A 80 -2.00 -12.01 -13.08
CA THR A 80 -1.46 -11.48 -14.33
C THR A 80 0.06 -11.59 -14.32
N ASP A 81 0.65 -12.19 -15.36
CA ASP A 81 2.10 -12.10 -15.59
C ASP A 81 2.45 -10.70 -16.12
N LEU A 82 3.13 -9.91 -15.29
CA LEU A 82 3.48 -8.53 -15.60
C LEU A 82 4.56 -8.43 -16.66
N ASN A 83 5.45 -9.42 -16.79
CA ASN A 83 6.45 -9.43 -17.86
C ASN A 83 5.83 -9.73 -19.21
N GLU A 84 4.87 -10.67 -19.26
CA GLU A 84 4.11 -10.96 -20.47
C GLU A 84 3.24 -9.76 -20.88
N ALA A 85 2.50 -9.19 -19.93
CA ALA A 85 1.67 -8.01 -20.16
C ALA A 85 2.51 -6.81 -20.66
N ALA A 86 3.65 -6.54 -20.01
CA ALA A 86 4.57 -5.48 -20.44
C ALA A 86 5.13 -5.73 -21.84
N GLY A 87 5.53 -6.97 -22.15
CA GLY A 87 6.07 -7.34 -23.46
C GLY A 87 5.05 -7.27 -24.61
N ALA A 88 3.75 -7.43 -24.30
CA ALA A 88 2.66 -7.36 -25.27
C ALA A 88 2.05 -5.95 -25.41
N SER A 89 2.31 -5.05 -24.46
CA SER A 89 1.68 -3.72 -24.42
C SER A 89 2.25 -2.77 -25.48
N GLU A 90 1.40 -1.89 -26.02
CA GLU A 90 1.81 -0.72 -26.80
C GLU A 90 1.99 0.54 -25.93
N ASP A 91 1.60 0.49 -24.66
CA ASP A 91 1.78 1.57 -23.70
C ASP A 91 3.18 1.52 -23.08
N SER A 92 3.97 2.58 -23.33
CA SER A 92 5.32 2.72 -22.79
C SER A 92 5.40 2.69 -21.27
N SER A 93 4.33 3.06 -20.55
CA SER A 93 4.31 3.05 -19.09
C SER A 93 4.11 1.63 -18.54
N VAL A 94 3.34 0.79 -19.23
CA VAL A 94 3.18 -0.64 -18.89
C VAL A 94 4.44 -1.42 -19.28
N GLN A 95 5.04 -1.12 -20.45
CA GLN A 95 6.29 -1.75 -20.88
C GLN A 95 7.43 -1.60 -19.86
N LYS A 96 7.45 -0.51 -19.10
CA LYS A 96 8.46 -0.26 -18.06
C LYS A 96 8.37 -1.20 -16.86
N LEU A 97 7.26 -1.92 -16.66
CA LEU A 97 7.15 -2.92 -15.60
C LEU A 97 8.02 -4.17 -15.86
N GLN A 98 8.51 -4.35 -17.08
CA GLN A 98 9.25 -5.54 -17.47
C GLN A 98 10.58 -5.66 -16.72
N ILE A 99 10.77 -6.81 -16.07
CA ILE A 99 12.02 -7.16 -15.39
C ILE A 99 12.94 -7.88 -16.37
N THR A 100 13.97 -7.17 -16.85
CA THR A 100 14.95 -7.73 -17.80
C THR A 100 16.31 -8.03 -17.18
N ASP A 101 16.61 -7.47 -16.02
CA ASP A 101 17.90 -7.64 -15.33
C ASP A 101 17.67 -7.86 -13.83
N THR A 102 17.84 -9.12 -13.40
CA THR A 102 17.66 -9.50 -12.00
C THR A 102 18.78 -9.02 -11.08
N SER A 103 19.94 -8.64 -11.63
CA SER A 103 21.08 -8.17 -10.83
C SER A 103 20.84 -6.80 -10.19
N LEU A 104 19.81 -6.09 -10.64
CA LEU A 104 19.41 -4.78 -10.14
C LEU A 104 18.31 -4.85 -9.07
N LEU A 105 17.81 -6.03 -8.71
CA LEU A 105 16.65 -6.18 -7.83
C LEU A 105 17.06 -6.18 -6.34
N GLY A 106 16.77 -5.07 -5.65
CA GLY A 106 16.96 -4.94 -4.20
C GLY A 106 15.73 -5.39 -3.41
N HIS A 107 14.83 -4.45 -3.18
CA HIS A 107 13.60 -4.62 -2.40
C HIS A 107 12.50 -3.66 -2.88
N PHE A 108 11.27 -3.87 -2.43
CA PHE A 108 10.20 -2.87 -2.59
C PHE A 108 10.21 -1.85 -1.46
N LEU A 109 10.02 -0.59 -1.81
CA LEU A 109 9.66 0.48 -0.88
C LEU A 109 8.24 0.93 -1.20
N HIS A 110 7.31 0.69 -0.30
CA HIS A 110 5.93 1.17 -0.42
C HIS A 110 5.87 2.64 -0.07
N TRP A 111 5.15 3.40 -0.89
CA TRP A 111 4.96 4.82 -0.70
C TRP A 111 3.49 5.18 -0.96
N PRO A 112 2.67 5.25 0.09
CA PRO A 112 1.33 5.81 0.01
C PRO A 112 1.49 7.34 -0.02
N ASP A 113 1.47 7.93 -1.23
CA ASP A 113 1.65 9.37 -1.43
C ASP A 113 0.34 10.10 -1.16
N PHE A 114 0.05 10.32 0.11
CA PHE A 114 -1.04 11.18 0.57
C PHE A 114 -0.74 12.65 0.31
N ARG A 115 -1.71 13.38 -0.25
CA ARG A 115 -1.59 14.80 -0.55
C ARG A 115 -2.96 15.45 -0.70
N LEU A 116 -3.04 16.76 -0.46
CA LEU A 116 -4.20 17.56 -0.84
C LEU A 116 -4.03 18.06 -2.28
N VAL A 117 -5.05 17.86 -3.11
CA VAL A 117 -5.14 18.39 -4.47
C VAL A 117 -6.45 19.17 -4.57
N ASP A 118 -6.37 20.48 -4.77
CA ASP A 118 -7.54 21.36 -4.81
C ASP A 118 -8.45 21.25 -3.55
N ASP A 119 -7.82 21.15 -2.36
CA ASP A 119 -8.46 20.95 -1.05
C ASP A 119 -9.19 19.60 -0.91
N GLU A 120 -8.98 18.66 -1.84
CA GLU A 120 -9.47 17.29 -1.75
C GLU A 120 -8.30 16.34 -1.41
N GLU A 121 -8.57 15.41 -0.50
CA GLU A 121 -7.62 14.34 -0.16
C GLU A 121 -7.39 13.44 -1.37
N SER A 122 -6.12 13.24 -1.70
CA SER A 122 -5.67 12.40 -2.79
C SER A 122 -4.66 11.42 -2.24
N LEU A 123 -5.02 10.14 -2.27
CA LEU A 123 -4.09 9.05 -2.07
C LEU A 123 -3.66 8.48 -3.42
N ASP A 124 -2.35 8.40 -3.59
CA ASP A 124 -1.72 7.80 -4.77
C ASP A 124 -0.80 6.67 -4.28
N ASN A 125 -1.30 5.44 -4.33
CA ASN A 125 -0.64 4.24 -3.82
C ASN A 125 0.47 3.79 -4.77
N LYS A 126 1.73 3.85 -4.29
CA LYS A 126 2.92 3.57 -5.09
C LYS A 126 3.81 2.56 -4.42
N TYR A 127 4.64 1.91 -5.21
CA TYR A 127 5.86 1.31 -4.72
C TYR A 127 7.02 1.59 -5.64
N LEU A 128 8.22 1.65 -5.08
CA LEU A 128 9.47 1.70 -5.80
C LEU A 128 10.13 0.32 -5.74
N LEU A 129 10.65 -0.13 -6.87
CA LEU A 129 11.59 -1.25 -6.91
C LEU A 129 13.00 -0.70 -6.75
N MET A 130 13.54 -0.81 -5.55
CA MET A 130 14.83 -0.25 -5.15
C MET A 130 15.99 -1.10 -5.69
N LYS A 131 17.12 -0.45 -5.97
CA LYS A 131 18.37 -1.14 -6.30
C LYS A 131 18.99 -1.80 -5.05
N PRO A 132 19.89 -2.79 -5.21
CA PRO A 132 20.38 -3.57 -4.08
C PRO A 132 21.31 -2.79 -3.14
N ASP A 133 21.91 -1.70 -3.62
CA ASP A 133 22.82 -0.84 -2.88
C ASP A 133 22.11 0.32 -2.14
N TYR A 134 20.81 0.51 -2.37
CA TYR A 134 20.03 1.49 -1.63
C TYR A 134 20.01 1.13 -0.14
N THR A 135 20.38 2.11 0.69
CA THR A 135 20.31 1.99 2.15
C THR A 135 18.99 2.59 2.63
N VAL A 136 18.17 1.79 3.30
CA VAL A 136 16.89 2.25 3.87
C VAL A 136 17.09 3.50 4.72
N GLY A 137 16.26 4.52 4.50
CA GLY A 137 16.35 5.82 5.18
C GLY A 137 17.25 6.85 4.47
N SER A 138 18.09 6.42 3.53
CA SER A 138 18.90 7.37 2.76
C SER A 138 18.06 8.10 1.70
N THR A 139 18.51 9.30 1.33
CA THR A 139 17.88 10.10 0.28
C THR A 139 17.79 9.33 -1.03
N ILE A 140 16.60 9.31 -1.63
CA ILE A 140 16.30 8.71 -2.92
C ILE A 140 16.45 9.76 -4.02
N ASP A 141 17.25 9.40 -5.01
CA ASP A 141 17.34 10.01 -6.33
C ASP A 141 17.12 8.94 -7.42
N ALA A 142 17.22 9.35 -8.69
CA ALA A 142 17.06 8.46 -9.83
C ALA A 142 18.07 7.29 -9.87
N ASP A 143 19.19 7.38 -9.16
CA ASP A 143 20.17 6.30 -9.14
C ASP A 143 19.81 5.20 -8.13
N GLN A 144 18.85 5.40 -7.23
CA GLN A 144 18.55 4.45 -6.15
C GLN A 144 17.46 3.41 -6.46
N PHE A 145 16.68 3.61 -7.53
CA PHE A 145 15.58 2.70 -7.88
C PHE A 145 15.59 2.35 -9.37
N ILE A 146 14.83 1.31 -9.73
CA ILE A 146 14.65 0.85 -11.12
C ILE A 146 13.42 1.50 -11.71
N GLN A 147 12.30 1.38 -10.99
CA GLN A 147 10.99 1.87 -11.41
C GLN A 147 10.14 2.27 -10.21
N LEU A 148 9.26 3.24 -10.42
CA LEU A 148 8.17 3.59 -9.53
C LEU A 148 6.87 3.16 -10.20
N ALA A 149 6.12 2.25 -9.57
CA ALA A 149 4.89 1.70 -10.11
C ALA A 149 3.67 2.16 -9.32
N HIS A 150 2.58 2.41 -10.04
CA HIS A 150 1.28 2.83 -9.51
C HIS A 150 0.19 2.62 -10.56
N PHE A 151 -1.08 2.67 -10.13
CA PHE A 151 -2.21 2.51 -11.03
C PHE A 151 -2.50 3.80 -11.80
N HIS A 152 -2.59 3.68 -13.13
CA HIS A 152 -3.20 4.69 -14.00
C HIS A 152 -4.60 4.17 -14.31
N ASP A 153 -5.60 4.74 -13.64
CA ASP A 153 -6.96 4.19 -13.60
C ASP A 153 -6.97 2.74 -13.08
N ASP A 154 -7.29 1.75 -13.92
CA ASP A 154 -7.33 0.33 -13.58
C ASP A 154 -6.07 -0.45 -13.99
N THR A 155 -5.10 0.23 -14.60
CA THR A 155 -3.93 -0.39 -15.20
C THR A 155 -2.69 -0.08 -14.38
N LEU A 156 -2.03 -1.11 -13.85
CA LEU A 156 -0.73 -0.95 -13.22
C LEU A 156 0.29 -0.52 -14.28
N ALA A 157 1.00 0.57 -14.01
CA ALA A 157 2.01 1.13 -14.88
C ALA A 157 3.23 1.58 -14.08
N ALA A 158 4.33 1.87 -14.77
CA ALA A 158 5.55 2.32 -14.13
C ALA A 158 6.19 3.54 -14.80
N HIS A 159 6.90 4.31 -13.99
CA HIS A 159 7.87 5.31 -14.41
C HIS A 159 9.28 4.77 -14.21
N SER A 160 10.15 4.93 -15.20
CA SER A 160 11.56 4.55 -15.09
C SER A 160 12.32 5.58 -14.26
N ALA A 161 13.36 5.16 -13.55
CA ALA A 161 14.14 6.07 -12.71
C ALA A 161 14.75 7.26 -13.47
N ASP A 162 15.17 7.07 -14.74
CA ASP A 162 15.66 8.14 -15.61
C ASP A 162 14.67 9.30 -15.81
N GLU A 163 13.36 9.05 -15.63
CA GLU A 163 12.36 10.12 -15.70
C GLU A 163 12.48 11.13 -14.54
N PHE A 164 13.14 10.74 -13.46
CA PHE A 164 13.37 11.51 -12.25
C PHE A 164 14.80 12.07 -12.18
N ALA A 165 15.63 11.85 -13.21
CA ALA A 165 16.96 12.44 -13.29
C ALA A 165 16.86 13.96 -13.52
N ASP A 166 17.51 14.74 -12.67
CA ASP A 166 17.59 16.20 -12.75
C ASP A 166 16.23 16.89 -12.98
N PRO A 167 15.24 16.71 -12.09
CA PRO A 167 13.91 17.28 -12.29
C PRO A 167 13.99 18.81 -12.29
N GLU A 168 13.20 19.45 -13.16
CA GLU A 168 13.13 20.90 -13.20
C GLU A 168 12.66 21.43 -11.83
N PRO A 169 13.34 22.43 -11.23
CA PRO A 169 12.92 23.00 -9.95
C PRO A 169 11.47 23.51 -10.01
N GLY A 170 10.65 23.08 -9.06
CA GLY A 170 9.23 23.40 -9.01
C GLY A 170 8.33 22.54 -9.91
N SER A 171 8.87 21.56 -10.62
CA SER A 171 8.07 20.55 -11.34
C SER A 171 7.38 19.58 -10.37
N ALA A 172 6.31 18.93 -10.84
CA ALA A 172 5.63 17.87 -10.08
C ALA A 172 6.56 16.73 -9.69
N LYS A 173 7.57 16.43 -10.50
CA LYS A 173 8.58 15.40 -10.21
C LYS A 173 9.52 15.82 -9.08
N ALA A 174 9.99 17.07 -9.08
CA ALA A 174 10.81 17.60 -8.00
C ALA A 174 10.04 17.59 -6.67
N ALA A 175 8.79 18.04 -6.68
CA ALA A 175 7.92 18.01 -5.49
C ALA A 175 7.61 16.57 -5.03
N GLY A 176 7.39 15.64 -5.95
CA GLY A 176 7.18 14.23 -5.64
C GLY A 176 8.42 13.59 -4.99
N LEU A 177 9.62 13.86 -5.50
CA LEU A 177 10.86 13.39 -4.87
C LEU A 177 11.08 13.99 -3.49
N GLU A 178 10.73 15.27 -3.29
CA GLU A 178 10.81 15.90 -1.96
C GLU A 178 9.90 15.18 -0.96
N ARG A 179 8.64 14.92 -1.32
CA ARG A 179 7.70 14.17 -0.45
C ARG A 179 8.16 12.74 -0.18
N LEU A 180 8.62 12.02 -1.21
CA LEU A 180 9.17 10.67 -1.04
C LEU A 180 10.35 10.66 -0.05
N ASN A 181 11.22 11.66 -0.13
CA ASN A 181 12.36 11.76 0.77
C ASN A 181 11.97 12.14 2.21
N SER A 182 10.94 12.97 2.39
CA SER A 182 10.35 13.21 3.72
C SER A 182 9.79 11.92 4.30
N PHE A 183 8.98 11.19 3.53
CA PHE A 183 8.42 9.90 3.93
C PHE A 183 9.52 8.91 4.35
N VAL A 184 10.58 8.76 3.56
CA VAL A 184 11.70 7.87 3.90
C VAL A 184 12.43 8.29 5.18
N ALA A 185 12.60 9.61 5.39
CA ALA A 185 13.22 10.13 6.61
C ALA A 185 12.34 9.87 7.84
N GLU A 186 11.01 10.00 7.72
CA GLU A 186 10.04 9.68 8.76
C GLU A 186 10.05 8.19 9.10
N GLN A 187 10.06 7.31 8.09
CA GLN A 187 10.21 5.86 8.31
C GLN A 187 11.52 5.50 9.01
N GLN A 188 12.61 6.22 8.72
CA GLN A 188 13.88 6.04 9.42
C GLN A 188 13.82 6.53 10.88
N ALA A 189 13.16 7.66 11.13
CA ALA A 189 12.96 8.20 12.47
C ALA A 189 12.12 7.23 13.32
N LEU A 190 11.01 6.74 12.77
CA LEU A 190 10.16 5.72 13.38
C LEU A 190 10.97 4.45 13.72
N ALA A 191 11.75 3.95 12.77
CA ALA A 191 12.58 2.77 13.03
C ALA A 191 13.59 2.99 14.16
N ALA A 192 14.18 4.19 14.27
CA ALA A 192 15.09 4.53 15.35
C ALA A 192 14.38 4.60 16.70
N GLU A 193 13.21 5.24 16.76
CA GLU A 193 12.39 5.36 17.97
C GLU A 193 11.92 3.99 18.47
N VAL A 194 11.35 3.18 17.59
CA VAL A 194 10.91 1.81 17.91
C VAL A 194 12.08 0.95 18.37
N THR A 195 13.27 1.10 17.77
CA THR A 195 14.48 0.35 18.19
C THR A 195 14.83 0.60 19.65
N ASP A 196 14.69 1.84 20.13
CA ASP A 196 15.04 2.21 21.50
C ASP A 196 14.11 1.60 22.56
N VAL A 197 12.89 1.21 22.17
CA VAL A 197 11.88 0.59 23.05
C VAL A 197 11.71 -0.91 22.82
N MET A 198 12.46 -1.52 21.89
CA MET A 198 12.41 -2.96 21.65
C MET A 198 12.77 -3.76 22.92
N PRO A 199 12.03 -4.82 23.27
CA PRO A 199 12.34 -5.64 24.43
C PRO A 199 13.72 -6.31 24.36
N ASP A 200 14.35 -6.50 25.53
CA ASP A 200 15.67 -7.12 25.66
C ASP A 200 15.78 -8.45 24.89
N GLY A 201 16.79 -8.55 24.03
CA GLY A 201 17.10 -9.76 23.26
C GLY A 201 16.35 -9.89 21.94
N GLU A 202 15.49 -8.93 21.60
CA GLU A 202 14.92 -8.79 20.26
C GLU A 202 15.69 -7.75 19.44
N GLU A 203 15.70 -7.93 18.12
CA GLU A 203 16.28 -6.99 17.17
C GLU A 203 15.17 -6.56 16.20
N LEU A 204 15.05 -5.26 15.92
CA LEU A 204 14.05 -4.74 15.00
C LEU A 204 14.34 -5.23 13.58
N CYS A 205 13.32 -5.75 12.91
CA CYS A 205 13.35 -6.08 11.48
C CYS A 205 12.65 -5.00 10.66
N ARG A 206 11.42 -4.64 11.04
CA ARG A 206 10.63 -3.58 10.42
C ARG A 206 9.83 -2.84 11.49
N ALA A 207 9.84 -1.52 11.43
CA ALA A 207 8.82 -0.70 12.07
C ALA A 207 7.77 -0.30 11.01
N PHE A 208 6.53 -0.15 11.45
CA PHE A 208 5.41 0.23 10.60
C PHE A 208 4.42 1.04 11.44
N VAL A 209 3.92 2.11 10.86
CA VAL A 209 2.75 2.84 11.34
C VAL A 209 1.79 2.87 10.17
N ASP A 210 0.50 2.66 10.43
CA ASP A 210 -0.47 2.64 9.35
C ASP A 210 -0.57 4.04 8.73
N PRO A 211 -0.20 4.20 7.45
CA PRO A 211 -0.16 5.52 6.83
C PRO A 211 -1.55 6.08 6.56
N TYR A 212 -2.60 5.26 6.49
CA TYR A 212 -3.99 5.72 6.39
C TYR A 212 -4.44 6.33 7.72
N LEU A 213 -4.23 5.61 8.83
CA LEU A 213 -4.59 6.09 10.17
C LEU A 213 -3.76 7.31 10.59
N LEU A 214 -2.46 7.34 10.26
CA LEU A 214 -1.60 8.50 10.51
C LEU A 214 -2.07 9.74 9.73
N PHE A 215 -2.52 9.55 8.49
CA PHE A 215 -3.04 10.65 7.69
C PHE A 215 -4.33 11.20 8.30
N GLU A 216 -5.28 10.33 8.64
CA GLU A 216 -6.54 10.72 9.31
C GLU A 216 -6.27 11.46 10.63
N SER A 217 -5.42 10.92 11.51
CA SER A 217 -5.11 11.55 12.79
C SER A 217 -4.47 12.94 12.64
N SER A 218 -3.61 13.13 11.63
CA SER A 218 -2.97 14.43 11.39
C SER A 218 -3.91 15.52 10.88
N HIS A 219 -5.02 15.16 10.23
CA HIS A 219 -5.99 16.13 9.69
C HIS A 219 -6.99 16.59 10.75
N GLU A 220 -7.30 15.75 11.73
CA GLU A 220 -8.21 16.12 12.83
C GLU A 220 -7.57 17.17 13.77
N GLU A 221 -6.27 17.04 14.06
CA GLU A 221 -5.53 18.00 14.88
C GLU A 221 -5.51 19.42 14.26
N ASP A 222 -5.50 19.53 12.93
CA ASP A 222 -5.52 20.81 12.21
C ASP A 222 -6.92 21.45 12.15
N HIS A 223 -7.99 20.65 12.29
CA HIS A 223 -9.38 21.14 12.29
C HIS A 223 -9.92 21.51 13.68
N ASP A 224 -9.36 20.95 14.75
CA ASP A 224 -9.74 21.26 16.13
C ASP A 224 -9.28 22.64 16.62
N GLU A 225 -8.35 23.31 15.92
CA GLU A 225 -8.00 24.70 16.23
C GLU A 225 -9.04 25.73 15.73
N GLU A 226 -9.95 25.37 14.80
CA GLU A 226 -10.97 26.29 14.26
C GLU A 226 -12.44 25.90 14.53
N ALA A 227 -12.74 24.69 15.01
CA ALA A 227 -14.10 24.19 15.21
C ALA A 227 -14.50 24.01 16.68
N ALA A 228 -14.21 24.99 17.54
CA ALA A 228 -14.85 25.09 18.85
C ALA A 228 -16.29 25.62 18.71
N GLU A 229 -17.23 24.82 18.20
CA GLU A 229 -18.69 24.85 18.45
C GLU A 229 -19.42 23.88 17.47
N ASP A 230 -19.97 22.77 18.01
CA ASP A 230 -21.00 21.87 17.41
C ASP A 230 -20.59 20.73 16.44
N SER A 231 -19.72 19.79 16.85
CA SER A 231 -19.71 18.42 16.28
C SER A 231 -19.75 17.34 17.37
N GLU A 232 -20.96 16.95 17.79
CA GLU A 232 -21.23 15.78 18.67
C GLU A 232 -21.08 14.44 17.92
N HIS A 233 -20.08 14.29 17.05
CA HIS A 233 -19.67 12.99 16.50
C HIS A 233 -18.20 12.80 16.86
N GLU A 234 -17.94 12.53 18.14
CA GLU A 234 -16.71 11.87 18.59
C GLU A 234 -16.65 10.53 17.85
N HIS A 235 -15.96 10.50 16.72
CA HIS A 235 -15.29 9.28 16.31
C HIS A 235 -14.18 9.10 17.34
N ASP A 236 -14.41 8.20 18.29
CA ASP A 236 -13.41 7.75 19.27
C ASP A 236 -12.36 7.00 18.45
N HIS A 237 -11.45 7.74 17.81
CA HIS A 237 -10.37 7.17 17.04
C HIS A 237 -9.38 6.58 18.03
N ASP A 238 -9.24 5.26 17.99
CA ASP A 238 -8.27 4.53 18.82
C ASP A 238 -6.86 5.11 18.59
N ASP A 239 -6.07 5.22 19.66
CA ASP A 239 -4.71 5.77 19.62
C ASP A 239 -3.86 5.13 18.49
N LEU A 240 -3.13 5.96 17.73
CA LEU A 240 -2.30 5.50 16.61
C LEU A 240 -1.29 4.43 17.07
N VAL A 241 -1.42 3.22 16.49
CA VAL A 241 -0.58 2.08 16.87
C VAL A 241 0.66 1.97 15.99
N HIS A 242 1.81 1.99 16.65
CA HIS A 242 3.12 1.72 16.07
C HIS A 242 3.43 0.23 16.17
N MET A 243 3.64 -0.42 15.04
CA MET A 243 3.93 -1.85 14.95
C MET A 243 5.43 -2.10 14.73
N ALA A 244 5.96 -3.12 15.40
CA ALA A 244 7.35 -3.53 15.25
C ALA A 244 7.47 -5.03 15.05
N LEU A 245 7.97 -5.45 13.90
CA LEU A 245 8.34 -6.84 13.63
C LEU A 245 9.80 -7.05 14.01
N SER A 246 10.07 -7.99 14.92
CA SER A 246 11.43 -8.39 15.27
C SER A 246 11.99 -9.43 14.31
N THR A 247 13.32 -9.56 14.26
CA THR A 247 14.02 -10.59 13.46
C THR A 247 13.67 -12.01 13.91
N SER A 248 13.08 -12.19 15.09
CA SER A 248 12.60 -13.50 15.54
C SER A 248 11.18 -13.81 15.03
N GLY A 249 10.50 -12.89 14.36
CA GLY A 249 9.13 -13.05 13.88
C GLY A 249 8.08 -12.80 14.96
N ARG A 250 8.34 -11.87 15.87
CA ARG A 250 7.35 -11.36 16.83
C ARG A 250 6.93 -9.97 16.44
N MET A 251 5.64 -9.72 16.44
CA MET A 251 5.08 -8.38 16.27
C MET A 251 4.77 -7.77 17.63
N TYR A 252 5.28 -6.57 17.86
CA TYR A 252 5.04 -5.73 19.03
C TYR A 252 4.21 -4.52 18.60
N PHE A 253 3.48 -3.96 19.56
CA PHE A 253 2.54 -2.86 19.36
C PHE A 253 2.81 -1.82 20.43
N PHE A 254 2.90 -0.56 20.01
CA PHE A 254 3.21 0.57 20.85
C PHE A 254 2.26 1.72 20.57
N THR A 255 1.96 2.51 21.59
CA THR A 255 1.22 3.77 21.49
C THR A 255 2.12 4.91 21.96
N GLU A 256 1.89 6.11 21.46
CA GLU A 256 2.61 7.29 21.93
C GLU A 256 2.09 7.74 23.30
N GLU A 257 3.01 8.01 24.22
CA GLU A 257 2.72 8.60 25.53
C GLU A 257 3.57 9.87 25.71
N ASP A 258 3.30 10.64 26.78
CA ASP A 258 4.02 11.89 27.13
C ASP A 258 5.57 11.75 27.13
N THR A 259 6.08 10.53 27.31
CA THR A 259 7.52 10.24 27.42
C THR A 259 8.11 9.44 26.26
N GLY A 260 7.33 9.19 25.21
CA GLY A 260 7.69 8.35 24.05
C GLY A 260 6.81 7.11 23.95
N LEU A 261 7.21 6.15 23.11
CA LEU A 261 6.45 4.92 22.88
C LEU A 261 6.36 4.02 24.13
N GLU A 262 5.14 3.59 24.49
CA GLU A 262 4.87 2.56 25.48
C GLU A 262 4.23 1.33 24.82
N GLN A 263 4.60 0.14 25.29
CA GLN A 263 4.07 -1.12 24.76
C GLN A 263 2.59 -1.26 25.17
N SER A 264 1.68 -1.22 24.18
CA SER A 264 0.23 -1.24 24.42
C SER A 264 -0.30 -2.63 24.77
N GLN A 265 0.32 -3.69 24.23
CA GLN A 265 -0.04 -5.08 24.51
C GLN A 265 1.16 -6.03 24.42
N GLY A 266 0.95 -7.31 24.74
CA GLY A 266 1.94 -8.36 24.47
C GLY A 266 2.26 -8.51 22.97
N PHE A 267 3.23 -9.37 22.64
CA PHE A 267 3.57 -9.62 21.25
C PHE A 267 2.69 -10.70 20.60
N VAL A 268 2.50 -10.59 19.29
CA VAL A 268 1.96 -11.66 18.44
C VAL A 268 3.13 -12.44 17.85
N LYS A 269 3.15 -13.75 18.05
CA LYS A 269 4.15 -14.63 17.42
C LYS A 269 3.61 -15.10 16.08
N LEU A 270 4.31 -14.75 14.99
CA LEU A 270 3.95 -15.26 13.67
C LEU A 270 4.28 -16.75 13.58
N ASP A 271 3.31 -17.53 13.09
CA ASP A 271 3.42 -18.97 12.99
C ASP A 271 4.54 -19.38 12.02
N ASP A 272 5.28 -20.42 12.39
CA ASP A 272 6.42 -20.99 11.66
C ASP A 272 7.63 -20.05 11.43
N VAL A 273 7.57 -18.79 11.87
CA VAL A 273 8.73 -17.87 11.78
C VAL A 273 9.66 -18.10 12.97
N THR A 274 10.87 -18.60 12.71
CA THR A 274 11.90 -18.72 13.77
C THR A 274 12.96 -17.63 13.71
N SER A 275 13.21 -17.11 12.52
CA SER A 275 14.16 -16.05 12.23
C SER A 275 13.82 -15.46 10.86
N ILE A 276 14.08 -14.17 10.69
CA ILE A 276 13.97 -13.46 9.42
C ILE A 276 15.39 -13.12 8.97
N SER A 277 15.79 -13.68 7.83
CA SER A 277 17.14 -13.54 7.27
C SER A 277 17.32 -12.28 6.43
N ASP A 278 16.23 -11.75 5.87
CA ASP A 278 16.22 -10.56 5.02
C ASP A 278 15.05 -9.63 5.40
N CYS A 279 15.36 -8.66 6.26
CA CYS A 279 14.41 -7.64 6.66
C CYS A 279 14.07 -6.67 5.53
N ASN A 280 14.98 -6.43 4.59
CA ASN A 280 14.73 -5.51 3.47
C ASN A 280 13.68 -6.07 2.52
N ARG A 281 13.53 -7.39 2.42
CA ARG A 281 12.50 -8.04 1.58
C ARG A 281 11.25 -8.45 2.34
N THR A 282 11.23 -8.24 3.64
CA THR A 282 10.05 -8.37 4.48
C THR A 282 9.17 -7.12 4.33
N THR A 283 7.88 -7.34 4.17
CA THR A 283 6.88 -6.29 3.91
C THR A 283 5.83 -6.31 5.01
N ILE A 284 5.46 -5.13 5.53
CA ILE A 284 4.28 -4.88 6.35
C ILE A 284 3.48 -3.82 5.61
N VAL A 285 2.18 -4.05 5.42
CA VAL A 285 1.28 -3.13 4.71
C VAL A 285 -0.08 -3.14 5.35
N HIS A 286 -0.78 -2.01 5.24
CA HIS A 286 -2.19 -1.89 5.52
C HIS A 286 -3.00 -2.98 4.78
N ALA A 287 -3.94 -3.59 5.48
CA ALA A 287 -4.86 -4.59 4.96
C ALA A 287 -6.33 -4.22 5.19
N SER A 288 -6.60 -3.58 6.32
CA SER A 288 -7.86 -2.93 6.68
C SER A 288 -7.60 -1.98 7.85
N ASP A 289 -8.64 -1.26 8.30
CA ASP A 289 -8.56 -0.35 9.45
C ASP A 289 -8.10 -1.07 10.73
N ASP A 290 -8.41 -2.36 10.84
CA ASP A 290 -8.10 -3.19 12.00
C ASP A 290 -6.75 -3.92 11.91
N GLY A 291 -6.06 -3.91 10.75
CA GLY A 291 -4.95 -4.84 10.57
C GLY A 291 -4.03 -4.69 9.37
N VAL A 292 -2.95 -5.46 9.43
CA VAL A 292 -1.87 -5.43 8.46
C VAL A 292 -1.59 -6.82 7.87
N LEU A 293 -1.14 -6.84 6.61
CA LEU A 293 -0.51 -8.00 6.01
C LEU A 293 1.00 -7.93 6.23
N VAL A 294 1.57 -9.04 6.70
CA VAL A 294 3.01 -9.24 6.83
C VAL A 294 3.47 -10.34 5.90
N PHE A 295 4.39 -10.04 5.00
CA PHE A 295 5.03 -11.04 4.14
C PHE A 295 6.43 -11.38 4.65
N ILE A 296 6.70 -12.67 4.87
CA ILE A 296 8.02 -13.17 5.26
C ILE A 296 8.61 -14.05 4.14
N PRO A 297 9.70 -13.62 3.47
CA PRO A 297 10.31 -14.38 2.38
C PRO A 297 10.79 -15.78 2.78
N ASP A 298 11.25 -15.95 4.02
CA ASP A 298 11.82 -17.22 4.50
C ASP A 298 10.77 -18.31 4.66
N THR A 299 9.56 -17.95 5.08
CA THR A 299 8.45 -18.90 5.24
C THR A 299 7.57 -19.00 3.99
N GLN A 300 7.68 -18.06 3.05
CA GLN A 300 6.81 -17.97 1.87
C GLN A 300 5.33 -17.81 2.23
N LYS A 301 5.06 -17.03 3.27
CA LYS A 301 3.72 -16.83 3.81
C LYS A 301 3.37 -15.35 3.94
N LEU A 302 2.09 -15.07 3.75
CA LEU A 302 1.42 -13.84 4.16
C LEU A 302 0.67 -14.11 5.46
N TYR A 303 0.80 -13.20 6.42
CA TYR A 303 0.14 -13.26 7.73
C TYR A 303 -0.77 -12.05 7.86
N LEU A 304 -2.03 -12.24 8.20
CA LEU A 304 -2.91 -11.15 8.63
C LEU A 304 -2.83 -11.04 10.14
N VAL A 305 -2.45 -9.86 10.62
CA VAL A 305 -2.44 -9.52 12.03
C VAL A 305 -3.37 -8.34 12.23
N ASP A 306 -4.47 -8.59 12.93
CA ASP A 306 -5.55 -7.63 13.12
C ASP A 306 -6.06 -7.64 14.57
N SER A 307 -6.79 -6.59 14.93
CA SER A 307 -7.36 -6.37 16.26
C SER A 307 -8.84 -6.76 16.32
N HIS A 308 -9.62 -6.49 15.26
CA HIS A 308 -11.09 -6.62 15.22
C HIS A 308 -11.78 -6.01 16.47
N GLY A 309 -11.30 -4.84 16.91
CA GLY A 309 -11.78 -4.16 18.13
C GLY A 309 -11.38 -4.83 19.45
N ALA A 310 -10.32 -5.65 19.45
CA ALA A 310 -9.74 -6.29 20.63
C ALA A 310 -8.19 -6.26 20.57
N ASP A 311 -7.51 -7.16 21.29
CA ASP A 311 -6.05 -7.28 21.20
C ASP A 311 -5.63 -7.81 19.81
N TYR A 312 -4.57 -7.24 19.24
CA TYR A 312 -3.97 -7.74 18.01
C TYR A 312 -3.57 -9.20 18.13
N HIS A 313 -3.92 -9.99 17.12
CA HIS A 313 -3.55 -11.39 16.99
C HIS A 313 -3.41 -11.79 15.51
N GLN A 314 -2.71 -12.91 15.26
CA GLN A 314 -2.65 -13.46 13.91
C GLN A 314 -3.98 -14.13 13.58
N HIS A 315 -4.73 -13.55 12.66
CA HIS A 315 -6.03 -14.06 12.25
C HIS A 315 -5.90 -15.19 11.22
N SER A 316 -5.08 -14.94 10.20
CA SER A 316 -5.00 -15.80 9.02
C SER A 316 -3.58 -15.91 8.52
N THR A 317 -3.32 -16.97 7.77
CA THR A 317 -2.03 -17.21 7.13
C THR A 317 -2.23 -17.92 5.80
N TRP A 318 -1.56 -17.44 4.76
CA TRP A 318 -1.65 -17.98 3.42
C TRP A 318 -0.25 -18.32 2.89
N ASP A 319 -0.12 -19.50 2.30
CA ASP A 319 1.06 -19.83 1.52
C ASP A 319 1.04 -19.03 0.21
N VAL A 320 2.12 -18.31 -0.10
CA VAL A 320 2.23 -17.53 -1.34
C VAL A 320 2.09 -18.40 -2.59
N SER A 321 2.42 -19.69 -2.48
CA SER A 321 2.20 -20.67 -3.56
C SER A 321 0.72 -20.89 -3.93
N ALA A 322 -0.22 -20.45 -3.08
CA ALA A 322 -1.66 -20.52 -3.39
C ALA A 322 -2.07 -19.55 -4.50
N VAL A 323 -1.33 -18.44 -4.68
CA VAL A 323 -1.61 -17.40 -5.68
C VAL A 323 -0.62 -17.39 -6.84
N LEU A 324 0.45 -18.21 -6.79
CA LEU A 324 1.47 -18.27 -7.82
C LEU A 324 1.39 -19.55 -8.66
N PRO A 325 1.92 -19.54 -9.90
CA PRO A 325 2.04 -20.76 -10.70
C PRO A 325 2.97 -21.77 -10.02
N GLU A 326 2.74 -23.06 -10.31
CA GLU A 326 3.55 -24.14 -9.73
C GLU A 326 5.05 -23.94 -10.02
N GLY A 327 5.87 -24.02 -8.97
CA GLY A 327 7.33 -23.89 -9.07
C GLY A 327 7.85 -22.45 -9.09
N VAL A 328 6.97 -21.45 -9.11
CA VAL A 328 7.34 -20.04 -8.91
C VAL A 328 7.38 -19.73 -7.41
N ARG A 329 8.37 -18.95 -7.00
CA ARG A 329 8.53 -18.40 -5.65
C ARG A 329 8.48 -16.88 -5.75
N ALA A 330 7.91 -16.17 -4.79
CA ALA A 330 8.13 -14.73 -4.67
C ALA A 330 8.96 -14.48 -3.42
N ASP A 331 10.05 -13.73 -3.55
CA ASP A 331 10.86 -13.30 -2.41
C ASP A 331 10.71 -11.80 -2.13
N MET A 332 9.85 -11.11 -2.87
CA MET A 332 9.39 -9.75 -2.58
C MET A 332 7.91 -9.62 -2.93
N ILE A 333 7.17 -8.89 -2.10
CA ILE A 333 5.76 -8.53 -2.36
C ILE A 333 5.58 -7.03 -2.13
N ALA A 334 5.05 -6.34 -3.13
CA ALA A 334 4.43 -5.03 -2.98
C ALA A 334 2.91 -5.17 -2.96
N VAL A 335 2.22 -4.32 -2.21
CA VAL A 335 0.76 -4.36 -2.06
C VAL A 335 0.24 -2.96 -2.26
N LEU A 336 -0.78 -2.82 -3.11
CA LEU A 336 -1.48 -1.58 -3.35
C LEU A 336 -2.98 -1.78 -3.10
N GLY A 337 -3.64 -0.75 -2.59
CA GLY A 337 -5.05 -0.77 -2.22
C GLY A 337 -5.25 -0.34 -0.77
N ALA A 338 -6.48 0.06 -0.46
CA ALA A 338 -6.92 0.34 0.91
C ALA A 338 -7.46 -0.93 1.60
N GLY A 339 -7.56 -2.04 0.88
CA GLY A 339 -8.18 -3.24 1.45
C GLY A 339 -9.65 -3.01 1.82
N SER A 340 -10.25 -4.01 2.46
CA SER A 340 -11.60 -3.97 3.01
C SER A 340 -11.78 -5.15 3.96
N ASP A 341 -12.65 -4.96 4.95
CA ASP A 341 -13.01 -5.98 5.95
C ASP A 341 -13.73 -7.21 5.37
#